data_AF-A0A7Y4EGF0-F1
#
_entry.id   AF-A0A7Y4EGF0-F1
#
_cell.length_a   1.000
_cell.length_b   1.000
_cell.length_c   1.000
_cell.angle_alpha   90.00
_cell.angle_beta   90.00
_cell.angle_gamma   90.00
#
_symmetry.space_group_name_H-M   'P 1'
#
loop_
_entity.id
_entity.type
_entity.pdbx_description
1 polymer ?
#
loop_
_entity_poly.entity_id
_entity_poly.type
_entity_poly.pdbx_seq_one_letter_code
_entity_poly.pdbx_strand_id
1 'polypeptide(L)'
;MLVIVSYALVEAPSPIDVINHMCSGAYHCLDNRFVSDNTVVNVMCCEYTGYVEVCLGNMDMNVDRIIWMDEYPDTLRFQSCTAKM
;
A
#
# COMPACT_ATOMS: atom_id res chain seq x y z
N MET A 1 -17.14 -10.91 -1.12
CA MET A 1 -15.94 -10.69 -0.29
C MET A 1 -15.84 -9.19 -0.09
N LEU A 2 -16.05 -8.70 1.14
CA LEU A 2 -15.89 -7.28 1.44
C LEU A 2 -14.39 -6.98 1.47
N VAL A 3 -13.91 -6.22 0.49
CA VAL A 3 -12.55 -5.66 0.54
C VAL A 3 -12.64 -4.46 1.47
N ILE A 4 -12.11 -4.60 2.69
CA ILE A 4 -11.97 -3.45 3.59
C ILE A 4 -10.75 -2.69 3.11
N VAL A 5 -10.98 -1.49 2.56
CA VAL A 5 -9.94 -0.60 2.05
C VAL A 5 -9.75 0.53 3.07
N SER A 6 -8.59 0.54 3.73
CA SER A 6 -8.25 1.53 4.76
C SER A 6 -7.01 2.31 4.35
N TYR A 7 -7.02 3.62 4.59
CA TYR A 7 -5.86 4.49 4.43
C TYR A 7 -5.46 5.04 5.79
N ALA A 8 -4.16 5.09 6.07
CA ALA A 8 -3.60 5.70 7.26
C ALA A 8 -2.26 6.34 6.92
N LEU A 9 -2.01 7.52 7.50
CA LEU A 9 -0.70 8.14 7.52
C LEU A 9 0.01 7.71 8.81
N VAL A 10 1.22 7.17 8.68
CA VAL A 10 1.98 6.60 9.81
C VAL A 10 3.42 7.08 9.74
N GLU A 11 3.95 7.56 10.86
CA GLU A 11 5.38 7.79 11.02
C GLU A 11 6.08 6.48 11.36
N ALA A 12 7.07 6.09 10.57
CA ALA A 12 7.84 4.88 10.79
C ALA A 12 9.22 4.92 10.13
N PRO A 13 10.18 4.13 10.64
CA PRO A 13 11.53 4.07 10.07
C PRO A 13 11.58 3.36 8.71
N SER A 14 10.61 2.48 8.41
CA SER A 14 10.48 1.85 7.10
C SER A 14 9.06 1.31 6.83
N PRO A 15 8.69 1.08 5.56
CA PRO A 15 7.42 0.46 5.21
C PRO A 15 7.22 -0.92 5.84
N ILE A 16 8.27 -1.74 5.90
CA ILE A 16 8.16 -3.11 6.44
C ILE A 16 7.90 -3.10 7.95
N ASP A 17 8.43 -2.11 8.67
CA ASP A 17 8.19 -1.96 10.10
C ASP A 17 6.71 -1.62 10.40
N VAL A 18 6.09 -0.78 9.56
CA VAL A 18 4.64 -0.48 9.65
C VAL A 18 3.84 -1.75 9.40
N ILE A 19 4.15 -2.48 8.33
CA ILE A 19 3.43 -3.69 7.96
C ILE A 19 3.52 -4.73 9.09
N ASN A 20 4.70 -4.91 9.67
CA ASN A 20 4.90 -5.85 10.78
C ASN A 20 4.14 -5.44 12.06
N HIS A 21 3.87 -4.15 12.27
CA HIS A 21 3.07 -3.65 13.39
C HIS A 21 1.56 -3.75 13.14
N MET A 22 1.13 -3.42 11.92
CA MET A 22 -0.29 -3.23 11.58
C MET A 22 -0.94 -4.50 11.03
N CYS A 23 -0.16 -5.41 10.47
CA CYS A 23 -0.64 -6.60 9.81
C CYS A 23 -0.05 -7.85 10.47
N SER A 24 -0.86 -8.90 10.59
CA SER A 24 -0.37 -10.22 11.00
C SER A 24 0.22 -10.96 9.80
N GLY A 25 1.32 -11.69 10.03
CA GLY A 25 1.97 -12.53 9.03
C GLY A 25 3.21 -11.89 8.39
N ALA A 26 3.88 -12.67 7.53
CA ALA A 26 5.05 -12.19 6.79
C ALA A 26 4.62 -11.59 5.45
N TYR A 27 5.31 -10.52 5.05
CA TYR A 27 5.11 -9.84 3.79
C TYR A 27 6.43 -9.68 3.06
N HIS A 28 6.38 -9.64 1.74
CA HIS A 28 7.52 -9.27 0.91
C HIS A 28 7.13 -8.14 -0.03
N CYS A 29 8.11 -7.28 -0.35
CA CYS A 29 7.95 -6.23 -1.33
C CYS A 29 7.92 -6.85 -2.73
N LEU A 30 6.94 -6.45 -3.52
CA LEU A 30 6.85 -6.80 -4.94
C LEU A 30 7.73 -5.85 -5.73
N ASP A 31 8.42 -6.38 -6.74
CA ASP A 31 9.10 -5.54 -7.72
C ASP A 31 8.05 -4.98 -8.68
N ASN A 32 7.85 -3.65 -8.63
CA ASN A 32 6.83 -2.93 -9.40
C ASN A 32 6.90 -3.20 -10.92
N ARG A 33 8.06 -3.62 -11.45
CA ARG A 33 8.20 -3.97 -12.88
C ARG A 33 7.47 -5.25 -13.27
N PHE A 34 7.11 -6.09 -12.29
CA PHE A 34 6.43 -7.37 -12.49
C PHE A 34 5.02 -7.39 -11.90
N VAL A 35 4.53 -6.25 -11.41
CA VAL A 35 3.13 -6.11 -10.97
C VAL A 35 2.23 -6.07 -12.20
N SER A 36 1.16 -6.86 -12.17
CA SER A 36 0.16 -6.98 -13.23
C SER A 36 -1.24 -7.04 -12.61
N ASP A 37 -2.28 -6.97 -13.44
CA ASP A 37 -3.68 -7.06 -13.00
C ASP A 37 -4.02 -8.37 -12.24
N ASN A 38 -3.19 -9.41 -12.39
CA ASN A 38 -3.36 -10.69 -11.69
C ASN A 38 -2.58 -10.76 -10.38
N THR A 39 -1.80 -9.73 -10.05
CA THR A 39 -0.96 -9.70 -8.85
C THR A 39 -1.81 -9.31 -7.65
N VAL A 40 -1.87 -10.18 -6.64
CA VAL A 40 -2.56 -9.87 -5.38
C VAL A 40 -1.68 -8.97 -4.53
N VAL A 41 -2.08 -7.71 -4.39
CA VAL A 41 -1.46 -6.74 -3.46
C VAL A 41 -2.29 -6.70 -2.18
N ASN A 42 -1.62 -6.83 -1.04
CA ASN A 42 -2.27 -6.79 0.27
C ASN A 42 -2.08 -5.44 0.97
N VAL A 43 -0.91 -4.82 0.80
CA VAL A 43 -0.58 -3.53 1.41
C VAL A 43 0.17 -2.67 0.40
N MET A 44 -0.11 -1.38 0.41
CA MET A 44 0.63 -0.37 -0.34
C MET A 44 1.21 0.66 0.61
N CYS A 45 2.45 1.08 0.35
CA CYS A 45 3.12 2.13 1.10
C CYS A 45 3.72 3.13 0.13
N CYS A 46 3.52 4.41 0.41
CA CYS A 46 4.13 5.50 -0.31
C CYS A 46 4.74 6.45 0.71
N GLU A 47 5.93 6.98 0.43
CA GLU A 47 6.50 8.04 1.25
C GLU A 47 5.64 9.29 1.12
N TYR A 48 5.20 9.84 2.25
CA TYR A 48 4.35 11.02 2.28
C TYR A 48 5.23 12.28 2.19
N THR A 49 5.58 12.65 0.95
CA THR A 49 6.40 13.83 0.63
C THR A 49 5.58 14.87 -0.14
N GLY A 50 5.97 16.15 -0.12
CA GLY A 50 5.14 17.30 -0.52
C GLY A 50 4.18 17.10 -1.71
N TYR A 51 4.60 16.47 -2.81
CA TYR A 51 3.70 16.16 -3.93
C TYR A 51 2.58 15.17 -3.57
N VAL A 52 2.95 14.07 -2.91
CA VAL A 52 2.03 13.04 -2.40
C VAL A 52 1.07 13.65 -1.38
N GLU A 53 1.56 14.56 -0.51
CA GLU A 53 0.71 15.24 0.47
C GLU A 53 -0.39 16.07 -0.20
N VAL A 54 -0.02 16.84 -1.23
CA VAL A 54 -0.96 17.66 -1.99
C VAL A 54 -1.99 16.78 -2.69
N CYS A 55 -1.57 15.66 -3.29
CA CYS A 55 -2.50 14.78 -4.01
C CYS A 55 -3.47 14.09 -3.06
N LEU A 56 -2.96 13.43 -2.01
CA LEU A 56 -3.79 12.65 -1.08
C LEU A 56 -4.61 13.53 -0.14
N GLY A 57 -4.11 14.71 0.22
CA GLY A 57 -4.80 15.68 1.09
C GLY A 57 -6.04 16.30 0.45
N ASN A 58 -6.14 16.31 -0.88
CA ASN A 58 -7.30 16.80 -1.62
C ASN A 58 -8.39 15.73 -1.84
N MET A 59 -8.14 14.49 -1.41
CA MET A 59 -9.08 13.37 -1.57
C MET A 59 -9.79 13.08 -0.26
N ASP A 60 -11.12 13.07 -0.26
CA ASP A 60 -11.91 12.83 0.96
C ASP A 60 -12.16 11.34 1.21
N MET A 61 -12.19 10.51 0.16
CA MET A 61 -12.50 9.10 0.27
C MET A 61 -11.23 8.25 0.27
N ASN A 62 -11.16 7.28 1.19
CA ASN A 62 -10.05 6.32 1.24
C ASN A 62 -9.91 5.53 -0.06
N VAL A 63 -11.01 5.24 -0.75
CA VAL A 63 -10.95 4.51 -2.04
C VAL A 63 -10.20 5.30 -3.10
N ASP A 64 -10.42 6.62 -3.19
CA ASP A 64 -9.75 7.47 -4.18
C ASP A 64 -8.25 7.56 -3.91
N ARG A 65 -7.88 7.70 -2.62
CA ARG A 65 -6.48 7.68 -2.20
C ARG A 65 -5.78 6.38 -2.58
N ILE A 66 -6.47 5.26 -2.44
CA ILE A 66 -5.92 3.94 -2.71
C ILE A 66 -5.80 3.70 -4.22
N ILE A 67 -6.79 4.12 -5.01
CA ILE A 67 -6.70 4.11 -6.48
C ILE A 67 -5.52 4.97 -6.94
N TRP A 68 -5.36 6.17 -6.39
CA TRP A 68 -4.24 7.03 -6.72
C TRP A 68 -2.90 6.40 -6.34
N MET A 69 -2.79 5.79 -5.15
CA MET A 69 -1.58 5.09 -4.73
C MET A 69 -1.26 3.92 -5.66
N ASP A 70 -2.26 3.20 -6.16
CA ASP A 70 -2.05 2.10 -7.09
C ASP A 70 -1.62 2.57 -8.50
N GLU A 71 -1.93 3.80 -8.87
CA GLU A 71 -1.41 4.41 -10.12
C GLU A 71 -0.05 5.10 -9.92
N TYR A 72 0.31 5.43 -8.67
CA TYR A 72 1.52 6.17 -8.38
C TYR A 72 2.79 5.28 -8.53
N PRO A 73 3.77 5.66 -9.37
CA PRO A 73 4.91 4.80 -9.70
C PRO A 73 5.81 4.43 -8.51
N ASP A 74 5.99 5.35 -7.55
CA ASP A 74 6.88 5.13 -6.41
C ASP A 74 6.17 4.43 -5.24
N THR A 75 4.89 4.07 -5.39
CA THR A 75 4.20 3.25 -4.40
C THR A 75 4.82 1.87 -4.34
N LEU A 76 5.23 1.46 -3.14
CA LEU A 76 5.67 0.12 -2.84
C LEU A 76 4.46 -0.78 -2.60
N ARG A 77 4.44 -1.94 -3.24
CA ARG A 77 3.37 -2.93 -3.12
C ARG A 77 3.89 -4.16 -2.40
N PHE A 78 3.09 -4.69 -1.49
CA PHE A 78 3.46 -5.83 -0.66
C PHE A 78 2.43 -6.94 -0.75
N GLN A 79 2.92 -8.16 -0.78
CA GLN A 79 2.11 -9.37 -0.77
C GLN A 79 2.42 -10.21 0.46
N SER A 80 1.39 -10.79 1.05
CA SER A 80 1.53 -11.73 2.15
C SER A 80 2.23 -13.00 1.65
N CYS A 81 3.27 -13.45 2.37
CA CYS A 81 3.94 -14.72 2.11
C CYS A 81 3.05 -15.93 2.44
N THR A 82 1.94 -15.70 3.15
CA THR A 82 0.90 -16.70 3.37
C THR A 82 0.08 -16.83 2.10
N ALA A 83 0.58 -17.63 1.16
CA ALA A 83 -0.26 -18.18 0.11
C ALA A 83 -1.41 -18.92 0.79
N LYS A 84 -2.66 -18.47 0.60
CA LYS A 84 -3.78 -19.37 0.82
C LYS A 84 -3.62 -20.50 -0.19
N MET A 85 -3.33 -21.70 0.31
CA MET A 85 -3.66 -22.95 -0.36
C MET A 85 -5.15 -22.95 -0.73
#